data_AF-A0A1E8QB03-F1
#
_entry.id   AF-A0A1E8QB03-F1
#
_cell.length_a   1.000
_cell.length_b   1.000
_cell.length_c   1.000
_cell.angle_alpha   90.00
_cell.angle_beta   90.00
_cell.angle_gamma   90.00
#
_symmetry.space_group_name_H-M   'P 1'
#
loop_
_entity.id
_entity.type
_entity.pdbx_description
1 polymer ?
#
loop_
_entity_poly.entity_id
_entity_poly.type
_entity_poly.pdbx_seq_one_letter_code
_entity_poly.pdbx_strand_id
1 'polypeptide(L)'
;MGDTSRDPVDHSRTTRQHAGETMKNAAANGPGLITIAVGVIAMVVGLASFATGSSAAGGIAIGIAVLLWIIGGAVLFLAHRRVRQKELHFAATNPHAEAHPPTS
;
A
#
# COMPACT_ATOMS: atom_id res chain seq x y z
N MET A 1 -9.35 1.15 28.59
CA MET A 1 -10.22 1.12 27.41
C MET A 1 -9.32 0.83 26.23
N GLY A 2 -9.42 -0.36 25.66
CA GLY A 2 -8.38 -0.98 24.84
C GLY A 2 -8.35 -0.42 23.42
N ASP A 3 -7.17 0.03 23.01
CA ASP A 3 -6.82 0.31 21.62
C ASP A 3 -6.85 -1.02 20.85
N THR A 4 -7.92 -1.24 20.08
CA THR A 4 -8.05 -2.42 19.24
C THR A 4 -7.51 -2.07 17.87
N SER A 5 -6.40 -2.71 17.49
CA SER A 5 -5.64 -2.64 16.22
C SER A 5 -6.46 -2.97 14.94
N ARG A 6 -7.79 -2.89 14.99
CA ARG A 6 -8.74 -3.27 13.95
C ARG A 6 -9.54 -2.10 13.37
N ASP A 7 -9.48 -0.93 14.02
CA ASP A 7 -10.12 0.30 13.57
C ASP A 7 -9.06 1.28 13.06
N PRO A 8 -8.98 1.53 11.74
CA PRO A 8 -8.01 2.48 11.18
C PRO A 8 -8.42 3.94 11.40
N VAL A 9 -9.66 4.21 11.84
CA VAL A 9 -10.20 5.57 11.94
C VAL A 9 -9.98 6.10 13.36
N ASP A 10 -9.15 7.13 13.48
CA ASP A 10 -9.03 7.87 14.75
C ASP A 10 -10.24 8.78 14.94
N HIS A 11 -11.14 8.41 15.85
CA HIS A 11 -12.31 9.21 16.22
C HIS A 11 -11.98 10.40 17.13
N SER A 12 -10.70 10.64 17.46
CA SER A 12 -10.28 11.87 18.11
C SER A 12 -10.37 13.05 17.13
N ARG A 13 -11.03 14.14 17.54
CA ARG A 13 -11.15 15.39 16.78
C ARG A 13 -9.78 16.09 16.67
N THR A 14 -8.85 15.55 15.90
CA THR A 14 -7.63 16.24 15.45
C THR A 14 -7.60 16.36 13.92
N THR A 15 -6.86 17.35 13.42
CA THR A 15 -7.04 17.97 12.09
C THR A 15 -6.70 17.10 10.87
N ARG A 16 -6.33 15.82 11.05
CA ARG A 16 -6.20 14.82 9.97
C ARG A 16 -6.31 13.40 10.54
N GLN A 17 -7.45 12.75 10.37
CA GLN A 17 -7.69 11.38 10.82
C GLN A 17 -6.83 10.30 10.11
N HIS A 18 -6.10 10.65 9.05
CA HIS A 18 -5.21 9.74 8.29
C HIS A 18 -3.76 10.28 8.15
N ALA A 19 -3.38 11.33 8.88
CA ALA A 19 -2.00 11.82 8.84
C ALA A 19 -1.07 10.85 9.59
N GLY A 20 -0.26 10.10 8.85
CA GLY A 20 0.79 9.25 9.42
C GLY A 20 0.44 7.77 9.54
N GLU A 21 -0.75 7.34 9.11
CA GLU A 21 -1.13 5.93 9.10
C GLU A 21 -0.17 5.11 8.21
N THR A 22 0.27 5.65 7.07
CA THR A 22 1.26 4.97 6.22
C THR A 22 2.65 4.83 6.84
N MET A 23 3.01 5.69 7.80
CA MET A 23 4.32 5.66 8.48
C MET A 23 4.28 4.82 9.76
N LYS A 24 3.18 4.86 10.51
CA LYS A 24 3.00 4.12 11.78
C LYS A 24 2.48 2.69 11.54
N ASN A 25 1.63 2.49 10.53
CA ASN A 25 1.11 1.19 10.08
C ASN A 25 1.83 0.70 8.81
N ALA A 26 3.09 1.10 8.62
CA ALA A 26 3.96 0.60 7.55
C ALA A 26 4.20 -0.92 7.61
N ALA A 27 3.71 -1.63 8.64
CA ALA A 27 3.66 -3.09 8.69
C ALA A 27 2.29 -3.68 8.26
N ALA A 28 1.17 -2.97 8.49
CA ALA A 28 -0.18 -3.46 8.20
C ALA A 28 -0.68 -3.07 6.79
N ASN A 29 -0.34 -1.86 6.31
CA ASN A 29 -0.49 -1.43 4.92
C ASN A 29 0.83 -1.63 4.10
N GLY A 30 1.87 -2.06 4.82
CA GLY A 30 3.27 -2.17 4.42
C GLY A 30 3.69 -3.12 3.29
N PRO A 31 3.15 -4.35 3.21
CA PRO A 31 3.81 -5.37 2.40
C PRO A 31 3.80 -5.01 0.92
N GLY A 32 2.75 -4.36 0.41
CA GLY A 32 2.70 -3.90 -0.99
C GLY A 32 3.77 -2.86 -1.31
N LEU A 33 3.95 -1.85 -0.45
CA LEU A 33 4.96 -0.80 -0.59
C LEU A 33 6.40 -1.34 -0.48
N ILE A 34 6.65 -2.21 0.50
CA ILE A 34 7.96 -2.87 0.65
C ILE A 34 8.28 -3.70 -0.60
N THR A 35 7.30 -4.46 -1.10
CA THR A 35 7.47 -5.28 -2.31
C THR A 35 7.81 -4.41 -3.53
N ILE A 36 7.16 -3.25 -3.68
CA ILE A 36 7.48 -2.31 -4.76
C ILE A 36 8.90 -1.76 -4.60
N ALA A 37 9.31 -1.37 -3.39
CA ALA A 37 10.65 -0.87 -3.13
C ALA A 37 11.73 -1.91 -3.45
N VAL A 38 11.53 -3.17 -3.08
CA VAL A 38 12.43 -4.27 -3.45
C VAL A 38 12.47 -4.45 -4.98
N GLY A 39 11.33 -4.32 -5.66
CA GLY A 39 11.28 -4.33 -7.12
C GLY A 39 12.09 -3.21 -7.77
N VAL A 40 12.08 -2.00 -7.20
CA VAL A 40 12.92 -0.88 -7.68
C VAL A 40 14.40 -1.20 -7.53
N ILE A 41 14.82 -1.78 -6.39
CA ILE A 41 16.21 -2.19 -6.17
C ILE A 41 16.61 -3.25 -7.20
N ALA A 42 15.77 -4.26 -7.43
CA ALA A 42 16.01 -5.29 -8.44
C ALA A 42 16.13 -4.69 -9.85
N MET A 43 15.33 -3.67 -10.18
CA MET A 43 15.45 -2.98 -11.47
C MET A 43 16.80 -2.27 -11.63
N VAL A 44 17.25 -1.55 -10.60
CA VAL A 44 18.56 -0.86 -10.62
C VAL A 44 19.70 -1.85 -10.80
N VAL A 45 19.66 -2.98 -10.08
CA VAL A 45 20.64 -4.08 -10.24
C VAL A 45 20.61 -4.66 -11.65
N GLY A 46 19.41 -4.84 -12.23
CA GLY A 46 19.24 -5.31 -13.59
C GLY A 46 19.87 -4.38 -14.62
N LEU A 47 19.61 -3.08 -14.53
CA LEU A 47 20.21 -2.06 -15.39
C LEU A 47 21.75 -2.04 -15.26
N ALA A 48 22.27 -2.09 -14.04
CA ALA A 48 23.71 -2.16 -13.80
C ALA A 48 24.35 -3.43 -14.38
N SER A 49 23.64 -4.56 -14.33
CA SER A 49 24.09 -5.83 -14.92
C SER A 49 24.16 -5.75 -16.44
N PHE A 50 23.19 -5.10 -17.09
CA PHE A 50 23.25 -4.83 -18.54
C PHE A 50 24.40 -3.89 -18.90
N ALA A 51 24.63 -2.84 -18.11
CA ALA A 51 25.72 -1.89 -18.33
C ALA A 51 27.11 -2.54 -18.20
N THR A 52 27.23 -3.59 -17.37
CA THR A 52 28.47 -4.34 -17.16
C THR A 52 28.62 -5.56 -18.08
N GLY A 53 27.70 -5.75 -19.03
CA GLY A 53 27.77 -6.83 -20.04
C GLY A 53 27.19 -8.18 -19.59
N SER A 54 26.60 -8.26 -18.41
CA SER A 54 25.94 -9.47 -17.90
C SER A 54 24.45 -9.50 -18.23
N SER A 55 24.14 -9.71 -19.51
CA SER A 55 22.76 -9.67 -20.03
C SER A 55 21.83 -10.70 -19.40
N ALA A 56 22.33 -11.89 -19.06
CA ALA A 56 21.55 -12.94 -18.41
C ALA A 56 21.14 -12.54 -16.99
N ALA A 57 22.08 -12.03 -16.18
CA ALA A 57 21.79 -11.54 -14.84
C ALA A 57 20.86 -10.32 -14.88
N GLY A 58 21.07 -9.41 -15.84
CA GLY A 58 20.19 -8.27 -16.08
C GLY A 58 18.75 -8.70 -16.37
N GLY A 59 18.57 -9.65 -17.29
CA GLY A 59 17.26 -10.18 -17.64
C GLY A 59 16.53 -10.82 -16.45
N ILE A 60 17.23 -11.62 -15.64
CA ILE A 60 16.66 -12.24 -14.43
C ILE A 60 16.23 -11.17 -13.41
N ALA A 61 17.09 -10.19 -13.14
CA ALA A 61 16.80 -9.12 -12.18
C ALA A 61 15.60 -8.28 -12.61
N ILE A 62 15.47 -7.95 -13.90
CA ILE A 62 14.30 -7.27 -14.46
C ILE A 62 13.04 -8.13 -14.35
N GLY A 63 13.13 -9.43 -14.66
CA GLY A 63 11.99 -10.34 -14.50
C GLY A 63 11.47 -10.38 -13.06
N ILE A 64 12.38 -10.42 -12.08
CA ILE A 64 12.04 -10.35 -10.65
C ILE A 64 11.39 -8.99 -10.31
N ALA A 65 11.96 -7.88 -10.79
CA ALA A 65 11.43 -6.55 -10.55
C ALA A 65 9.97 -6.40 -11.02
N VAL A 66 9.67 -6.86 -12.25
CA VAL A 66 8.33 -6.82 -12.82
C VAL A 66 7.36 -7.66 -11.99
N LEU A 67 7.76 -8.87 -11.58
CA LEU A 67 6.91 -9.74 -10.77
C LEU A 67 6.59 -9.09 -9.41
N LEU A 68 7.60 -8.50 -8.75
CA LEU A 68 7.42 -7.79 -7.48
C LEU A 68 6.48 -6.60 -7.63
N TRP A 69 6.56 -5.84 -8.72
CA TRP A 69 5.66 -4.72 -8.95
C TRP A 69 4.22 -5.15 -9.19
N ILE A 70 4.00 -6.24 -9.93
CA ILE A 70 2.65 -6.80 -10.12
C ILE A 70 2.05 -7.23 -8.78
N ILE A 71 2.83 -7.97 -7.98
CA ILE A 71 2.38 -8.46 -6.66
C ILE A 71 2.13 -7.28 -5.72
N GLY A 72 3.09 -6.37 -5.60
CA GLY A 72 2.98 -5.20 -4.72
C GLY A 72 1.82 -4.28 -5.11
N GLY A 73 1.65 -4.02 -6.40
CA GLY A 73 0.52 -3.26 -6.94
C GLY A 73 -0.83 -3.93 -6.68
N ALA A 74 -0.92 -5.25 -6.84
CA ALA A 74 -2.15 -6.00 -6.54
C ALA A 74 -2.52 -5.92 -5.06
N VAL A 75 -1.54 -6.04 -4.16
CA VAL A 75 -1.76 -5.91 -2.70
C VAL A 75 -2.27 -4.52 -2.35
N LEU A 76 -1.65 -3.46 -2.87
CA LEU A 76 -2.09 -2.08 -2.64
C LEU A 76 -3.50 -1.84 -3.18
N PHE A 77 -3.79 -2.31 -4.39
CA PHE A 77 -5.12 -2.18 -5.00
C PHE A 77 -6.20 -2.87 -4.17
N LEU A 78 -5.93 -4.08 -3.66
CA LEU A 78 -6.85 -4.79 -2.78
C LEU A 78 -7.03 -4.07 -1.44
N ALA A 79 -5.97 -3.49 -0.89
CA ALA A 79 -6.06 -2.69 0.34
C ALA A 79 -7.00 -1.48 0.15
N HIS A 80 -6.83 -0.71 -0.94
CA HIS A 80 -7.72 0.40 -1.26
C HIS A 80 -9.18 -0.03 -1.43
N ARG A 81 -9.41 -1.17 -2.12
CA ARG A 81 -10.78 -1.71 -2.28
C ARG A 81 -11.42 -2.10 -0.95
N ARG A 82 -10.65 -2.69 -0.03
CA ARG A 82 -11.15 -3.08 1.29
C ARG A 82 -11.56 -1.87 2.13
N VAL A 83 -10.78 -0.80 2.10
CA VAL A 83 -11.13 0.46 2.79
C VAL A 83 -12.45 1.02 2.25
N ARG A 84 -12.55 1.14 0.91
CA ARG A 84 -13.77 1.63 0.26
C ARG A 84 -15.01 0.79 0.57
N GLN A 85 -14.87 -0.54 0.65
CA GLN A 85 -15.99 -1.40 1.03
C GLN A 85 -16.44 -1.17 2.48
N LYS A 86 -15.51 -0.93 3.41
CA LYS A 86 -15.84 -0.62 4.80
C LYS A 86 -16.52 0.74 4.93
N GLU A 87 -16.07 1.74 4.19
CA GLU A 87 -16.70 3.07 4.14
C GLU A 87 -18.14 2.96 3.63
N LEU A 88 -18.36 2.22 2.53
CA LEU A 88 -19.70 1.99 1.98
C LEU A 88 -20.62 1.25 2.96
N HIS A 89 -20.11 0.24 3.66
CA HIS A 89 -20.89 -0.50 4.66
C HIS A 89 -21.24 0.35 5.88
N PHE A 90 -20.30 1.19 6.34
CA PHE A 90 -20.53 2.13 7.43
C PHE A 90 -21.59 3.17 7.08
N ALA A 91 -21.52 3.75 5.86
CA ALA A 91 -22.50 4.71 5.36
C ALA A 91 -23.91 4.10 5.25
N ALA A 92 -24.02 2.84 4.82
CA ALA A 92 -25.30 2.14 4.74
C ALA A 92 -25.93 1.84 6.11
N THR A 93 -25.11 1.66 7.15
CA THR A 93 -25.58 1.28 8.50
C THR A 93 -25.81 2.49 9.41
N ASN A 94 -25.24 3.66 9.09
CA ASN A 94 -25.31 4.87 9.91
C ASN A 94 -25.87 6.08 9.12
N PRO A 95 -27.19 6.16 8.90
CA PRO A 95 -27.82 7.23 8.11
C PRO A 95 -27.76 8.64 8.72
N HIS A 96 -27.34 8.77 9.99
CA HIS A 96 -27.15 10.05 10.67
C HIS A 96 -25.66 10.47 10.80
N ALA A 97 -24.72 9.62 10.36
CA ALA A 97 -23.32 9.99 10.30
C ALA A 97 -23.10 10.81 9.03
N GLU A 98 -22.49 12.00 9.14
CA GLU A 98 -22.13 12.82 7.98
C GLU A 98 -21.22 12.00 7.05
N ALA A 99 -21.73 11.64 5.87
CA ALA A 99 -20.98 10.90 4.87
C ALA A 99 -19.84 11.79 4.35
N HIS A 100 -18.60 11.44 4.67
CA HIS A 100 -17.44 12.20 4.23
C HIS A 100 -17.18 11.92 2.73
N PRO A 101 -16.99 12.96 1.89
CA PRO A 101 -16.67 12.77 0.48
C PRO A 101 -15.31 12.08 0.32
N PRO A 102 -15.13 11.25 -0.73
CA PRO A 102 -13.89 10.51 -0.95
C PRO A 102 -12.73 11.50 -1.08
N THR A 103 -11.73 11.40 -0.19
CA THR A 103 -10.47 12.11 -0.36
C THR A 103 -9.65 11.37 -1.42
N SER A 104 -9.51 12.01 -2.57
CA SER A 104 -8.62 11.64 -3.67
C SER A 104 -7.15 11.74 -3.27
#